data_AF-A0A355FZZ0-F1
#
_entry.id   AF-A0A355FZZ0-F1
#
_cell.length_a   1.000
_cell.length_b   1.000
_cell.length_c   1.000
_cell.angle_alpha   90.00
_cell.angle_beta   90.00
_cell.angle_gamma   90.00
#
_symmetry.space_group_name_H-M   'P 1'
#
loop_
_entity.id
_entity.type
_entity.pdbx_description
1 polymer ?
#
loop_
_entity_poly.entity_id
_entity_poly.type
_entity_poly.pdbx_seq_one_letter_code
_entity_poly.pdbx_strand_id
1 'polypeptide(L)'
;MKLDKLIANKQKSAQYMIDEITHICKDMPKRDPGSEGEKIACEYMAEVLKNDCGCEKVSVESFEEHPGSFFGWIYFTFTFIFLAMLSLFFFSNLLSAILIAAGFAIAFIQFGTYKKLMDPFFKKKIGHNVTAIKSCTGEVKRRVFFNGHPDAAWEWPVNYALGGVGFEGHAIISAVGALYYLILSVIGIAKYGLSVNGLQDGTLKTCALWGLLFVPFFIGMYFMWNKKRVVDGANDNLSGCYMGIALLKALKDEGIDLENTEVGVILTGSEEAGLRGAKAWCEQHKGEFQDVPTFIFSYDTIHDPKYLMTNYRDLNATVKADKDV
;
A
#
# COMPACT_ATOMS: atom_id res chain seq x y z
N MET A 1 12.22 22.06 -29.70
CA MET A 1 11.26 20.93 -29.78
C MET A 1 9.97 21.32 -29.06
N LYS A 2 8.81 20.77 -29.44
CA LYS A 2 7.49 21.16 -28.85
C LYS A 2 7.45 21.12 -27.31
N LEU A 3 8.27 20.26 -26.69
CA LEU A 3 8.30 20.06 -25.23
C LEU A 3 9.32 20.95 -24.49
N ASP A 4 10.21 21.67 -25.17
CA ASP A 4 11.26 22.48 -24.51
C ASP A 4 10.65 23.56 -23.61
N LYS A 5 9.48 24.09 -24.00
CA LYS A 5 8.72 25.06 -23.21
C LYS A 5 8.25 24.46 -21.87
N LEU A 6 7.84 23.20 -21.85
CA LEU A 6 7.44 22.50 -20.63
C LEU A 6 8.62 22.40 -19.67
N ILE A 7 9.81 22.05 -20.20
CA ILE A 7 11.04 21.94 -19.42
C ILE A 7 11.47 23.32 -18.89
N ALA A 8 11.38 24.36 -19.71
CA ALA A 8 11.68 25.73 -19.31
C ALA A 8 10.74 26.24 -18.22
N ASN A 9 9.47 25.81 -18.24
CA ASN A 9 8.44 26.21 -17.28
C ASN A 9 8.26 25.24 -16.10
N LYS A 10 9.18 24.31 -15.88
CA LYS A 10 9.07 23.27 -14.83
C LYS A 10 8.82 23.83 -13.42
N GLN A 11 9.37 25.00 -13.09
CA GLN A 11 9.15 25.65 -11.80
C GLN A 11 7.68 26.07 -11.61
N LYS A 12 7.01 26.52 -12.68
CA LYS A 12 5.58 26.85 -12.66
C LYS A 12 4.75 25.59 -12.39
N SER A 13 5.08 24.47 -13.05
CA SER A 13 4.42 23.19 -12.81
C SER A 13 4.63 22.70 -11.37
N ALA A 14 5.86 22.78 -10.85
CA ALA A 14 6.16 22.40 -9.47
C ALA A 14 5.40 23.26 -8.45
N GLN A 15 5.31 24.57 -8.67
CA GLN A 15 4.52 25.46 -7.81
C GLN A 15 3.03 25.09 -7.83
N TYR A 16 2.48 24.83 -9.03
CA TYR A 16 1.11 24.34 -9.17
C TYR A 16 0.86 23.06 -8.38
N MET A 17 1.78 22.09 -8.45
CA MET A 17 1.68 20.86 -7.64
C MET A 17 1.64 21.19 -6.15
N ILE A 18 2.53 22.07 -5.65
CA ILE A 18 2.59 22.45 -4.24
C ILE A 18 1.28 23.11 -3.79
N ASP A 19 0.73 24.01 -4.59
CA ASP A 19 -0.48 24.76 -4.25
C ASP A 19 -1.68 23.82 -4.15
N GLU A 20 -1.85 22.93 -5.12
CA GLU A 20 -2.94 21.96 -5.17
C GLU A 20 -2.84 20.89 -4.07
N ILE A 21 -1.64 20.35 -3.84
CA ILE A 21 -1.39 19.41 -2.73
C ILE A 21 -1.72 20.09 -1.40
N THR A 22 -1.30 21.35 -1.24
CA THR A 22 -1.59 22.12 -0.03
C THR A 22 -3.08 22.32 0.17
N HIS A 23 -3.82 22.63 -0.90
CA HIS A 23 -5.27 22.77 -0.88
C HIS A 23 -5.95 21.47 -0.42
N ILE A 24 -5.63 20.34 -1.04
CA ILE A 24 -6.20 19.04 -0.66
C ILE A 24 -5.87 18.70 0.81
N CYS A 25 -4.63 18.92 1.25
CA CYS A 25 -4.23 18.58 2.63
C CYS A 25 -4.91 19.47 3.70
N LYS A 26 -5.18 20.74 3.39
CA LYS A 26 -5.69 21.72 4.38
C LYS A 26 -7.20 21.87 4.34
N ASP A 27 -7.80 21.82 3.16
CA ASP A 27 -9.18 22.25 2.93
C ASP A 27 -10.14 21.08 2.68
N MET A 28 -9.63 19.86 2.47
CA MET A 28 -10.44 18.66 2.28
C MET A 28 -10.39 17.70 3.49
N PRO A 29 -11.41 16.83 3.65
CA PRO A 29 -11.37 15.79 4.67
C PRO A 29 -10.21 14.82 4.48
N LYS A 30 -9.84 14.12 5.56
CA LYS A 30 -8.78 13.10 5.50
C LYS A 30 -9.16 11.94 4.57
N ARG A 31 -8.15 11.42 3.89
CA ARG A 31 -8.27 10.52 2.74
C ARG A 31 -7.89 9.08 3.10
N ASP A 32 -8.32 8.54 4.24
CA ASP A 32 -8.05 7.13 4.53
C ASP A 32 -8.73 6.20 3.50
N PRO A 33 -8.20 5.00 3.25
CA PRO A 33 -8.76 4.07 2.27
C PRO A 33 -10.27 3.82 2.45
N GLY A 34 -11.01 4.00 1.36
CA GLY A 34 -12.45 3.89 1.21
C GLY A 34 -13.24 4.97 1.95
N SER A 35 -12.63 6.10 2.30
CA SER A 35 -13.29 7.21 2.99
C SER A 35 -14.01 8.17 2.03
N GLU A 36 -14.92 8.98 2.56
CA GLU A 36 -15.53 10.07 1.79
C GLU A 36 -14.48 11.12 1.38
N GLY A 37 -13.43 11.34 2.20
CA GLY A 37 -12.37 12.29 1.85
C GLY A 37 -11.54 11.82 0.66
N GLU A 38 -11.23 10.53 0.56
CA GLU A 38 -10.58 9.96 -0.63
C GLU A 38 -11.47 10.15 -1.87
N LYS A 39 -12.76 9.85 -1.77
CA LYS A 39 -13.72 10.05 -2.85
C LYS A 39 -13.77 11.52 -3.31
N ILE A 40 -13.89 12.46 -2.36
CA ILE A 40 -13.90 13.91 -2.66
C ILE A 40 -12.61 14.32 -3.38
N ALA A 41 -11.45 13.82 -2.96
CA ALA A 41 -10.18 14.11 -3.63
C ALA A 41 -10.12 13.53 -5.05
N CYS A 42 -10.63 12.31 -5.26
CA CYS A 42 -10.77 11.72 -6.60
C CYS A 42 -11.68 12.55 -7.50
N GLU A 43 -12.86 12.95 -7.01
CA GLU A 43 -13.81 13.77 -7.76
C GLU A 43 -13.23 15.15 -8.10
N TYR A 44 -12.55 15.78 -7.15
CA TYR A 44 -11.86 17.06 -7.35
C TYR A 44 -10.79 16.95 -8.44
N MET A 45 -9.89 15.97 -8.35
CA MET A 45 -8.84 15.80 -9.36
C MET A 45 -9.41 15.42 -10.73
N ALA A 46 -10.50 14.66 -10.78
CA ALA A 46 -11.21 14.37 -12.02
C ALA A 46 -11.80 15.65 -12.65
N GLU A 47 -12.34 16.56 -11.83
CA GLU A 47 -12.83 17.86 -12.28
C GLU A 47 -11.69 18.71 -12.84
N VAL A 48 -10.56 18.80 -12.14
CA VAL A 48 -9.34 19.47 -12.63
C VAL A 48 -8.86 18.88 -13.95
N LEU A 49 -8.79 17.55 -14.06
CA LEU A 49 -8.35 16.86 -15.28
C LEU A 49 -9.24 17.20 -16.49
N LYS A 50 -10.55 17.25 -16.27
CA LYS A 50 -11.54 17.58 -17.29
C LYS A 50 -11.48 19.05 -17.68
N ASN A 51 -11.53 19.94 -16.68
CA ASN A 51 -11.74 21.37 -16.90
C ASN A 51 -10.43 22.12 -17.20
N ASP A 52 -9.31 21.69 -16.61
CA ASP A 52 -8.05 22.43 -16.59
C ASP A 52 -6.87 21.69 -17.25
N CYS A 53 -6.97 20.38 -17.46
CA CYS A 53 -5.91 19.60 -18.13
C CYS A 53 -6.26 19.20 -19.57
N GLY A 54 -7.51 19.40 -19.99
CA GLY A 54 -7.92 19.18 -21.38
C GLY A 54 -7.96 17.70 -21.74
N CYS A 55 -8.35 16.87 -20.77
CA CYS A 55 -8.66 15.46 -20.99
C CYS A 55 -10.10 15.32 -21.48
N GLU A 56 -10.28 14.70 -22.65
CA GLU A 56 -11.59 14.47 -23.27
C GLU A 56 -12.31 13.29 -22.61
N LYS A 57 -11.56 12.31 -22.10
CA LYS A 57 -12.10 11.16 -21.36
C LYS A 57 -11.66 11.27 -19.92
N VAL A 58 -12.61 11.34 -19.00
CA VAL A 58 -12.37 11.32 -17.56
C VAL A 58 -13.44 10.44 -16.92
N SER A 59 -13.01 9.44 -16.15
CA SER A 59 -13.88 8.55 -15.37
C SER A 59 -13.47 8.54 -13.91
N VAL A 60 -14.46 8.47 -13.03
CA VAL A 60 -14.30 8.11 -11.62
C VAL A 60 -15.01 6.78 -11.43
N GLU A 61 -14.26 5.75 -11.08
CA GLU A 61 -14.71 4.36 -11.09
C GLU A 61 -14.65 3.78 -9.69
N SER A 62 -15.79 3.27 -9.20
CA SER A 62 -15.91 2.72 -7.86
C SER A 62 -15.53 1.23 -7.81
N PHE A 63 -14.92 0.79 -6.72
CA PHE A 63 -14.64 -0.62 -6.46
C PHE A 63 -14.90 -1.01 -5.00
N GLU A 64 -15.16 -2.29 -4.76
CA GLU A 64 -15.41 -2.81 -3.42
C GLU A 64 -14.11 -3.24 -2.73
N GLU A 65 -13.99 -2.90 -1.44
CA GLU A 65 -12.84 -3.28 -0.64
C GLU A 65 -13.14 -3.39 0.86
N HIS A 66 -12.22 -4.01 1.59
CA HIS A 66 -12.23 -4.10 3.06
C HIS A 66 -10.94 -3.50 3.60
N PRO A 67 -10.79 -2.17 3.59
CA PRO A 67 -9.49 -1.52 3.72
C PRO A 67 -8.78 -1.84 5.03
N GLY A 68 -9.55 -2.06 6.11
CA GLY A 68 -8.99 -2.42 7.40
C GLY A 68 -8.33 -3.80 7.48
N SER A 69 -8.53 -4.68 6.49
CA SER A 69 -8.00 -6.05 6.51
C SER A 69 -6.49 -6.11 6.25
N PHE A 70 -5.94 -5.12 5.54
CA PHE A 70 -4.55 -5.16 5.08
C PHE A 70 -3.53 -5.06 6.21
N PHE A 71 -3.78 -4.26 7.24
CA PHE A 71 -3.03 -4.31 8.50
C PHE A 71 -3.74 -5.13 9.58
N GLY A 72 -4.98 -5.55 9.29
CA GLY A 72 -5.82 -6.33 10.18
C GLY A 72 -5.27 -7.72 10.51
N TRP A 73 -4.48 -8.33 9.61
CA TRP A 73 -3.85 -9.63 9.86
C TRP A 73 -2.99 -9.67 11.12
N ILE A 74 -2.39 -8.53 11.50
CA ILE A 74 -1.54 -8.40 12.69
C ILE A 74 -2.31 -8.87 13.93
N TYR A 75 -3.57 -8.45 14.06
CA TYR A 75 -4.41 -8.83 15.20
C TYR A 75 -4.62 -10.34 15.29
N PHE A 76 -4.81 -11.01 14.15
CA PHE A 76 -5.02 -12.46 14.13
C PHE A 76 -3.72 -13.21 14.40
N THR A 77 -2.63 -12.84 13.71
CA THR A 77 -1.33 -13.47 13.86
C THR A 77 -0.82 -13.39 15.30
N PHE A 78 -0.84 -12.22 15.93
CA PHE A 78 -0.35 -12.09 17.30
C PHE A 78 -1.30 -12.67 18.34
N THR A 79 -2.62 -12.69 18.08
CA THR A 79 -3.56 -13.42 18.95
C THR A 79 -3.26 -14.92 18.90
N PHE A 80 -3.00 -15.48 17.71
CA PHE A 80 -2.60 -16.88 17.58
C PHE A 80 -1.25 -17.18 18.25
N ILE A 81 -0.29 -16.26 18.19
CA ILE A 81 0.98 -16.40 18.92
C ILE A 81 0.75 -16.42 20.43
N PHE A 82 -0.10 -15.55 20.98
CA PHE A 82 -0.43 -15.58 22.41
C PHE A 82 -1.14 -16.88 22.81
N LEU A 83 -2.11 -17.34 22.01
CA LEU A 83 -2.78 -18.63 22.23
C LEU A 83 -1.80 -19.80 22.12
N ALA A 84 -0.82 -19.72 21.22
CA ALA A 84 0.22 -20.72 21.08
C ALA A 84 1.11 -20.77 22.32
N MET A 85 1.52 -19.62 22.86
CA MET A 85 2.26 -19.56 24.12
C MET A 85 1.49 -20.21 25.27
N LEU A 86 0.19 -19.88 25.41
CA LEU A 86 -0.67 -20.53 26.41
C LEU A 86 -0.75 -22.05 26.17
N SER A 87 -0.90 -22.47 24.91
CA SER A 87 -0.89 -23.88 24.53
C SER A 87 0.41 -24.58 24.90
N LEU A 88 1.56 -23.94 24.65
CA LEU A 88 2.87 -24.46 24.97
C LEU A 88 3.03 -24.65 26.49
N PHE A 89 2.63 -23.68 27.29
CA PHE A 89 2.77 -23.76 28.74
C PHE A 89 1.81 -24.76 29.40
N PHE A 90 0.57 -24.87 28.91
CA PHE A 90 -0.49 -25.54 29.67
C PHE A 90 -1.13 -26.72 28.94
N PHE A 91 -1.07 -26.78 27.60
CA PHE A 91 -1.85 -27.72 26.80
C PHE A 91 -0.94 -28.54 25.87
N SER A 92 -0.92 -28.27 24.56
CA SER A 92 -0.19 -29.10 23.59
C SER A 92 0.88 -28.32 22.85
N ASN A 93 2.07 -28.93 22.75
CA ASN A 93 3.17 -28.44 21.93
C ASN A 93 2.79 -28.45 20.43
N LEU A 94 1.98 -29.44 19.99
CA LEU A 94 1.48 -29.52 18.62
C LEU A 94 0.53 -28.37 18.32
N LEU A 95 -0.46 -28.13 19.20
CA LEU A 95 -1.40 -27.03 19.03
C LEU A 95 -0.68 -25.67 19.02
N SER A 96 0.33 -25.49 19.86
CA SER A 96 1.20 -24.30 19.82
C SER A 96 1.86 -24.11 18.44
N ALA A 97 2.50 -25.16 17.92
CA ALA A 97 3.14 -25.10 16.60
C ALA A 97 2.13 -24.79 15.48
N ILE A 98 0.95 -25.42 15.49
CA ILE A 98 -0.12 -25.18 14.51
C ILE A 98 -0.60 -23.73 14.56
N LEU A 99 -0.83 -23.18 15.76
CA LEU A 99 -1.29 -21.80 15.92
C LEU A 99 -0.26 -20.79 15.40
N ILE A 100 1.03 -20.98 15.69
CA ILE A 100 2.09 -20.10 15.17
C ILE A 100 2.19 -20.23 13.65
N ALA A 101 2.17 -21.46 13.12
CA ALA A 101 2.20 -21.69 11.68
C ALA A 101 0.99 -21.06 10.97
N ALA A 102 -0.21 -21.15 11.56
CA ALA A 102 -1.41 -20.49 11.05
C ALA A 102 -1.28 -18.97 11.09
N GLY A 103 -0.71 -18.40 12.16
CA GLY A 103 -0.43 -16.98 12.27
C GLY A 103 0.52 -16.48 11.18
N PHE A 104 1.61 -17.21 10.91
CA PHE A 104 2.52 -16.91 9.80
C PHE A 104 1.85 -17.10 8.43
N ALA A 105 1.03 -18.13 8.25
CA ALA A 105 0.30 -18.34 7.00
C ALA A 105 -0.66 -17.17 6.71
N ILE A 106 -1.37 -16.67 7.72
CA ILE A 106 -2.23 -15.48 7.58
C ILE A 106 -1.41 -14.26 7.14
N ALA A 107 -0.29 -13.98 7.83
CA ALA A 107 0.60 -12.87 7.48
C ALA A 107 1.14 -13.00 6.05
N PHE A 108 1.63 -14.19 5.68
CA PHE A 108 2.18 -14.43 4.35
C PHE A 108 1.13 -14.30 3.24
N ILE A 109 -0.07 -14.87 3.41
CA ILE A 109 -1.13 -14.79 2.41
C ILE A 109 -1.66 -13.36 2.29
N GLN A 110 -2.00 -12.71 3.41
CA GLN A 110 -2.59 -11.38 3.40
C GLN A 110 -1.59 -10.30 3.01
N PHE A 111 -0.43 -10.24 3.67
CA PHE A 111 0.56 -9.17 3.49
C PHE A 111 1.63 -9.55 2.47
N GLY A 112 2.13 -10.79 2.48
CA GLY A 112 3.16 -11.23 1.53
C GLY A 112 2.66 -11.38 0.10
N THR A 113 1.44 -11.90 -0.11
CA THR A 113 0.87 -12.12 -1.46
C THR A 113 -0.27 -11.16 -1.81
N TYR A 114 -0.66 -10.27 -0.90
CA TYR A 114 -1.74 -9.30 -1.09
C TYR A 114 -3.07 -9.97 -1.47
N LYS A 115 -3.30 -11.21 -1.02
CA LYS A 115 -4.57 -11.92 -1.18
C LYS A 115 -5.53 -11.52 -0.07
N LYS A 116 -6.82 -11.46 -0.39
CA LYS A 116 -7.89 -10.92 0.46
C LYS A 116 -8.37 -11.91 1.54
N LEU A 117 -7.45 -12.62 2.21
CA LEU A 117 -7.79 -13.71 3.14
C LEU A 117 -8.63 -13.22 4.33
N MET A 118 -8.28 -12.06 4.86
CA MET A 118 -8.88 -11.52 6.08
C MET A 118 -10.06 -10.58 5.81
N ASP A 119 -10.31 -10.21 4.55
CA ASP A 119 -11.38 -9.28 4.15
C ASP A 119 -12.75 -9.56 4.79
N PRO A 120 -13.26 -10.82 4.86
CA PRO A 120 -14.57 -11.10 5.43
C PRO A 120 -14.76 -10.68 6.90
N PHE A 121 -13.67 -10.44 7.64
CA PHE A 121 -13.71 -10.02 9.05
C PHE A 121 -13.69 -8.51 9.24
N PHE A 122 -13.61 -7.73 8.16
CA PHE A 122 -13.51 -6.28 8.20
C PHE A 122 -14.71 -5.62 7.52
N LYS A 123 -14.94 -4.34 7.81
CA LYS A 123 -16.04 -3.58 7.22
C LYS A 123 -15.75 -3.33 5.74
N LYS A 124 -16.73 -3.65 4.90
CA LYS A 124 -16.75 -3.29 3.48
C LYS A 124 -16.90 -1.78 3.30
N LYS A 125 -16.12 -1.21 2.38
CA LYS A 125 -16.20 0.17 1.90
C LYS A 125 -16.17 0.19 0.37
N ILE A 126 -16.39 1.38 -0.19
CA ILE A 126 -16.31 1.66 -1.63
C ILE A 126 -15.15 2.61 -1.85
N GLY A 127 -14.11 2.14 -2.55
CA GLY A 127 -12.98 2.94 -3.01
C GLY A 127 -13.23 3.49 -4.42
N HIS A 128 -12.40 4.44 -4.86
CA HIS A 128 -12.55 5.11 -6.14
C HIS A 128 -11.21 5.25 -6.87
N ASN A 129 -11.20 4.96 -8.17
CA ASN A 129 -10.09 5.25 -9.07
C ASN A 129 -10.47 6.41 -10.01
N VAL A 130 -9.49 7.14 -10.50
CA VAL A 130 -9.67 8.14 -11.56
C VAL A 130 -8.86 7.72 -12.79
N THR A 131 -9.48 7.69 -13.96
CA THR A 131 -8.77 7.53 -15.23
C THR A 131 -9.04 8.76 -16.08
N ALA A 132 -8.00 9.42 -16.58
CA ALA A 132 -8.14 10.53 -17.50
C ALA A 132 -7.19 10.40 -18.69
N ILE A 133 -7.68 10.73 -19.88
CA ILE A 133 -6.94 10.64 -21.14
C ILE A 133 -7.09 11.95 -21.91
N LYS A 134 -5.96 12.54 -22.26
CA LYS A 134 -5.83 13.57 -23.30
C LYS A 134 -5.54 12.89 -24.63
N SER A 135 -6.45 13.03 -25.58
CA SER A 135 -6.36 12.42 -26.91
C SER A 135 -5.27 13.07 -27.76
N CYS A 136 -4.74 12.29 -28.72
CA CYS A 136 -3.89 12.80 -29.78
C CYS A 136 -4.73 13.28 -30.98
N THR A 137 -4.14 14.10 -31.85
CA THR A 137 -4.85 14.66 -33.02
C THR A 137 -4.99 13.67 -34.17
N GLY A 138 -4.09 12.70 -34.27
CA GLY A 138 -4.05 11.70 -35.33
C GLY A 138 -4.38 10.30 -34.81
N GLU A 139 -3.99 9.28 -35.59
CA GLU A 139 -4.12 7.87 -35.20
C GLU A 139 -3.33 7.59 -33.91
N VAL A 140 -3.99 6.93 -32.96
CA VAL A 140 -3.37 6.48 -31.71
C VAL A 140 -2.37 5.38 -32.03
N LYS A 141 -1.08 5.64 -31.81
CA LYS A 141 -0.01 4.63 -32.00
C LYS A 141 0.64 4.22 -30.69
N ARG A 142 0.45 4.99 -29.62
CA ARG A 142 1.04 4.80 -28.30
C ARG A 142 0.19 5.43 -27.20
N ARG A 143 0.30 4.92 -25.98
CA ARG A 143 -0.25 5.55 -24.77
C ARG A 143 0.79 5.64 -23.66
N VAL A 144 0.74 6.74 -22.91
CA VAL A 144 1.54 6.93 -21.70
C VAL A 144 0.64 7.38 -20.56
N PHE A 145 0.59 6.59 -19.50
CA PHE A 145 -0.12 6.90 -18.28
C PHE A 145 0.86 7.20 -17.15
N PHE A 146 0.53 8.21 -16.36
CA PHE A 146 1.19 8.48 -15.08
C PHE A 146 0.27 8.06 -13.94
N ASN A 147 0.81 7.34 -12.98
CA ASN A 147 0.06 6.81 -11.86
C ASN A 147 0.58 7.36 -10.53
N GLY A 148 -0.36 7.62 -9.63
CA GLY A 148 -0.15 7.93 -8.22
C GLY A 148 -1.41 7.52 -7.46
N HIS A 149 -1.40 7.60 -6.12
CA HIS A 149 -2.57 7.22 -5.33
C HIS A 149 -3.12 8.37 -4.46
N PRO A 150 -4.45 8.57 -4.48
CA PRO A 150 -5.13 9.68 -3.82
C PRO A 150 -5.57 9.36 -2.39
N ASP A 151 -5.29 8.18 -1.85
CA ASP A 151 -5.49 7.87 -0.44
C ASP A 151 -4.28 8.34 0.40
N ALA A 152 -4.40 8.18 1.71
CA ALA A 152 -3.33 8.47 2.67
C ALA A 152 -3.34 7.43 3.80
N ALA A 153 -2.16 6.99 4.22
CA ALA A 153 -2.01 6.04 5.32
C ALA A 153 -2.65 6.50 6.63
N TRP A 154 -3.09 5.51 7.40
CA TRP A 154 -3.16 5.67 8.86
C TRP A 154 -1.75 5.82 9.43
N GLU A 155 -1.58 6.70 10.42
CA GLU A 155 -0.29 6.92 11.05
C GLU A 155 0.29 5.62 11.62
N TRP A 156 1.59 5.41 11.43
CA TRP A 156 2.34 4.32 12.06
C TRP A 156 3.09 4.87 13.29
N PRO A 157 2.58 4.66 14.52
CA PRO A 157 3.12 5.34 15.70
C PRO A 157 4.58 5.00 15.99
N VAL A 158 4.98 3.74 15.74
CA VAL A 158 6.36 3.29 15.93
C VAL A 158 7.29 3.94 14.92
N ASN A 159 6.89 4.03 13.65
CA ASN A 159 7.66 4.73 12.62
C ASN A 159 7.75 6.23 12.94
N TYR A 160 6.66 6.84 13.41
CA TYR A 160 6.65 8.24 13.82
C TYR A 160 7.60 8.52 15.00
N ALA A 161 7.62 7.65 16.01
CA ALA A 161 8.42 7.86 17.21
C ALA A 161 9.90 7.43 17.06
N LEU A 162 10.16 6.37 16.30
CA LEU A 162 11.47 5.70 16.24
C LEU A 162 12.08 5.65 14.83
N GLY A 163 11.40 6.20 13.82
CA GLY A 163 11.80 6.14 12.42
C GLY A 163 11.66 4.75 11.79
N GLY A 164 12.02 4.65 10.51
CA GLY A 164 11.90 3.40 9.73
C GLY A 164 12.69 2.24 10.34
N VAL A 165 13.90 2.52 10.85
CA VAL A 165 14.74 1.50 11.52
C VAL A 165 14.05 0.96 12.78
N GLY A 166 13.39 1.81 13.57
CA GLY A 166 12.65 1.37 14.75
C GLY A 166 11.41 0.53 14.40
N PHE A 167 10.69 0.95 13.36
CA PHE A 167 9.54 0.20 12.82
C PHE A 167 9.95 -1.19 12.33
N GLU A 168 10.98 -1.27 11.47
CA GLU A 168 11.51 -2.54 10.96
C GLU A 168 12.07 -3.41 12.08
N GLY A 169 12.83 -2.82 13.01
CA GLY A 169 13.39 -3.52 14.16
C GLY A 169 12.31 -4.15 15.04
N HIS A 170 11.22 -3.44 15.31
CA HIS A 170 10.08 -3.98 16.07
C HIS A 170 9.40 -5.14 15.35
N ALA A 171 9.18 -5.03 14.04
CA ALA A 171 8.63 -6.12 13.23
C ALA A 171 9.55 -7.36 13.24
N ILE A 172 10.87 -7.17 13.09
CA ILE A 172 11.87 -8.25 13.10
C ILE A 172 11.94 -8.93 14.47
N ILE A 173 12.03 -8.17 15.57
CA ILE A 173 12.06 -8.72 16.93
C ILE A 173 10.81 -9.55 17.20
N SER A 174 9.65 -9.08 16.75
CA SER A 174 8.38 -9.80 16.88
C SER A 174 8.37 -11.10 16.05
N ALA A 175 8.88 -11.08 14.82
CA ALA A 175 9.02 -12.29 14.00
C ALA A 175 9.99 -13.30 14.61
N VAL A 176 11.14 -12.84 15.13
CA VAL A 176 12.13 -13.69 15.82
C VAL A 176 11.53 -14.32 17.08
N GLY A 177 10.77 -13.56 17.87
CA GLY A 177 10.09 -14.09 19.04
C GLY A 177 9.06 -15.17 18.68
N ALA A 178 8.28 -14.97 17.61
CA ALA A 178 7.32 -15.97 17.14
C ALA A 178 8.02 -17.25 16.65
N LEU A 179 9.13 -17.11 15.92
CA LEU A 179 9.97 -18.24 15.49
C LEU A 179 10.62 -18.96 16.68
N TYR A 180 11.05 -18.22 17.70
CA TYR A 180 11.58 -18.78 18.94
C TYR A 180 10.58 -19.75 19.57
N TYR A 181 9.33 -19.30 19.77
CA TYR A 181 8.28 -20.15 20.32
C TYR A 181 7.90 -21.33 19.41
N LEU A 182 7.99 -21.17 18.09
CA LEU A 182 7.80 -22.28 17.15
C LEU A 182 8.88 -23.35 17.32
N ILE A 183 10.15 -22.95 17.42
CA ILE A 183 11.27 -23.87 17.65
C ILE A 183 11.10 -24.60 18.97
N LEU A 184 10.72 -23.90 20.05
CA LEU A 184 10.45 -24.54 21.34
C LEU A 184 9.30 -25.55 21.25
N SER A 185 8.26 -25.24 20.48
CA SER A 185 7.13 -26.16 20.25
C SER A 185 7.59 -27.42 19.51
N VAL A 186 8.44 -27.29 18.48
CA VAL A 186 9.00 -28.42 17.72
C VAL A 186 9.91 -29.28 18.60
N ILE A 187 10.80 -28.67 19.39
CA ILE A 187 11.65 -29.39 20.35
C ILE A 187 10.77 -30.13 21.39
N GLY A 188 9.70 -29.48 21.85
CA GLY A 188 8.74 -30.07 22.76
C GLY A 188 8.06 -31.31 22.18
N ILE A 189 7.65 -31.26 20.91
CA ILE A 189 7.10 -32.42 20.19
C ILE A 189 8.15 -33.54 20.07
N ALA A 190 9.39 -33.20 19.70
CA ALA A 190 10.44 -34.19 19.54
C ALA A 190 10.80 -34.91 20.85
N LYS A 191 10.77 -34.19 21.98
CA LYS A 191 11.13 -34.72 23.29
C LYS A 191 9.99 -35.44 24.02
N TYR A 192 8.77 -34.92 23.90
CA TYR A 192 7.63 -35.36 24.69
C TYR A 192 6.49 -35.98 23.85
N GLY A 193 6.70 -36.11 22.54
CA GLY A 193 5.68 -36.59 21.60
C GLY A 193 4.49 -35.62 21.47
N LEU A 194 3.35 -36.15 21.05
CA LEU A 194 2.10 -35.41 20.86
C LEU A 194 1.32 -35.24 22.18
N SER A 195 2.03 -35.16 23.30
CA SER A 195 1.43 -34.96 24.62
C SER A 195 0.56 -33.69 24.65
N VAL A 196 -0.55 -33.79 25.37
CA VAL A 196 -1.50 -32.70 25.66
C VAL A 196 -1.29 -32.10 27.05
N ASN A 197 -0.19 -32.48 27.70
CA ASN A 197 0.27 -31.87 28.93
C ASN A 197 1.36 -30.86 28.54
N GLY A 198 1.13 -29.57 28.76
CA GLY A 198 2.07 -28.51 28.38
C GLY A 198 3.42 -28.64 29.09
N LEU A 199 4.31 -27.68 28.92
CA LEU A 199 5.65 -27.72 29.53
C LEU A 199 5.58 -27.77 31.08
N GLN A 200 5.86 -28.94 31.65
CA GLN A 200 5.77 -29.19 33.10
C GLN A 200 6.99 -28.64 33.85
N ASP A 201 8.21 -29.02 33.44
CA ASP A 201 9.45 -28.62 34.08
C ASP A 201 10.66 -28.70 33.12
N GLY A 202 11.85 -28.35 33.64
CA GLY A 202 13.12 -28.49 32.95
C GLY A 202 13.50 -27.32 32.03
N THR A 203 14.59 -27.54 31.27
CA THR A 203 15.24 -26.51 30.44
C THR A 203 14.29 -25.89 29.43
N LEU A 204 13.41 -26.68 28.81
CA LEU A 204 12.51 -26.17 27.76
C LEU A 204 11.48 -25.18 28.33
N LYS A 205 10.93 -25.46 29.52
CA LYS A 205 10.05 -24.53 30.23
C LYS A 205 10.79 -23.25 30.62
N THR A 206 12.03 -23.39 31.09
CA THR A 206 12.88 -22.24 31.44
C THR A 206 13.14 -21.35 30.21
N CYS A 207 13.47 -21.94 29.06
CA CYS A 207 13.57 -21.22 27.79
C CYS A 207 12.25 -20.53 27.42
N ALA A 208 11.11 -21.23 27.49
CA ALA A 208 9.82 -20.63 27.21
C ALA A 208 9.51 -19.41 28.09
N LEU A 209 9.91 -19.45 29.37
CA LEU A 209 9.82 -18.32 30.30
C LEU A 209 10.73 -17.15 29.92
N TRP A 210 11.97 -17.41 29.48
CA TRP A 210 12.84 -16.37 28.92
C TRP A 210 12.26 -15.72 27.67
N GLY A 211 11.50 -16.48 26.87
CA GLY A 211 10.76 -15.96 25.73
C GLY A 211 9.73 -14.87 26.08
N LEU A 212 9.34 -14.73 27.37
CA LEU A 212 8.45 -13.66 27.80
C LEU A 212 9.04 -12.25 27.55
N LEU A 213 10.35 -12.15 27.35
CA LEU A 213 11.01 -10.93 26.89
C LEU A 213 10.46 -10.41 25.54
N PHE A 214 9.89 -11.29 24.69
CA PHE A 214 9.26 -10.88 23.44
C PHE A 214 7.84 -10.35 23.59
N VAL A 215 7.17 -10.58 24.73
CA VAL A 215 5.76 -10.21 24.95
C VAL A 215 5.50 -8.72 24.77
N PRO A 216 6.32 -7.78 25.30
CA PRO A 216 6.11 -6.35 25.06
C PRO A 216 6.11 -5.99 23.57
N PHE A 217 6.96 -6.65 22.78
CA PHE A 217 7.02 -6.43 21.32
C PHE A 217 5.77 -6.99 20.64
N PHE A 218 5.29 -8.18 21.03
CA PHE A 218 4.03 -8.74 20.50
C PHE A 218 2.82 -7.85 20.84
N ILE A 219 2.75 -7.32 22.06
CA ILE A 219 1.71 -6.35 22.45
C ILE A 219 1.83 -5.09 21.58
N GLY A 220 3.05 -4.59 21.40
CA GLY A 220 3.33 -3.43 20.55
C GLY A 220 2.80 -3.61 19.12
N MET A 221 2.79 -4.83 18.58
CA MET A 221 2.29 -5.09 17.22
C MET A 221 0.82 -4.69 17.05
N TYR A 222 -0.01 -4.77 18.09
CA TYR A 222 -1.41 -4.32 18.03
C TYR A 222 -1.56 -2.80 17.82
N PHE A 223 -0.49 -2.04 18.05
CA PHE A 223 -0.44 -0.58 17.95
C PHE A 223 0.45 -0.09 16.81
N MET A 224 0.81 -0.98 15.87
CA MET A 224 1.65 -0.63 14.72
C MET A 224 1.04 0.42 13.79
N TRP A 225 -0.29 0.52 13.77
CA TRP A 225 -1.02 1.50 12.96
C TRP A 225 -2.18 2.09 13.77
N ASN A 226 -2.42 3.39 13.58
CA ASN A 226 -3.39 4.16 14.32
C ASN A 226 -4.60 4.51 13.45
N LYS A 227 -5.66 3.70 13.55
CA LYS A 227 -6.93 3.91 12.82
C LYS A 227 -7.61 5.26 13.06
N LYS A 228 -7.24 5.99 14.13
CA LYS A 228 -7.84 7.28 14.49
C LYS A 228 -7.10 8.47 13.91
N ARG A 229 -5.92 8.27 13.34
CA ARG A 229 -5.10 9.35 12.79
C ARG A 229 -4.65 8.98 11.39
N VAL A 230 -4.96 9.85 10.45
CA VAL A 230 -4.60 9.73 9.04
C VAL A 230 -3.58 10.82 8.76
N VAL A 231 -2.50 10.48 8.06
CA VAL A 231 -1.48 11.46 7.67
C VAL A 231 -2.00 12.35 6.53
N ASP A 232 -1.30 13.45 6.25
CA ASP A 232 -1.73 14.37 5.19
C ASP A 232 -1.55 13.81 3.79
N GLY A 233 -0.61 12.87 3.62
CA GLY A 233 -0.31 12.20 2.37
C GLY A 233 0.14 13.13 1.25
N ALA A 234 0.86 14.21 1.60
CA ALA A 234 1.35 15.20 0.65
C ALA A 234 2.45 14.63 -0.25
N ASN A 235 3.47 14.02 0.35
CA ASN A 235 4.51 13.32 -0.39
C ASN A 235 4.02 11.93 -0.84
N ASP A 236 3.36 11.21 0.06
CA ASP A 236 2.84 9.85 -0.12
C ASP A 236 1.28 9.89 -0.14
N ASN A 237 0.64 10.07 -1.29
CA ASN A 237 1.24 10.18 -2.62
C ASN A 237 0.55 11.19 -3.55
N LEU A 238 0.06 12.30 -2.99
CA LEU A 238 -0.40 13.40 -3.83
C LEU A 238 0.72 13.94 -4.74
N SER A 239 1.99 13.81 -4.34
CA SER A 239 3.13 14.14 -5.21
C SER A 239 3.13 13.35 -6.52
N GLY A 240 2.86 12.04 -6.47
CA GLY A 240 2.74 11.18 -7.65
C GLY A 240 1.49 11.49 -8.47
N CYS A 241 0.34 11.73 -7.83
CA CYS A 241 -0.87 12.17 -8.52
C CYS A 241 -0.63 13.45 -9.32
N TYR A 242 -0.06 14.46 -8.66
CA TYR A 242 0.14 15.77 -9.25
C TYR A 242 1.30 15.85 -10.24
N MET A 243 2.22 14.88 -10.25
CA MET A 243 3.22 14.78 -11.30
C MET A 243 2.55 14.60 -12.68
N GLY A 244 1.60 13.68 -12.77
CA GLY A 244 0.84 13.44 -14.00
C GLY A 244 -0.13 14.57 -14.34
N ILE A 245 -0.90 15.05 -13.35
CA ILE A 245 -1.88 16.14 -13.54
C ILE A 245 -1.17 17.42 -14.00
N ALA A 246 -0.06 17.80 -13.37
CA ALA A 246 0.69 19.01 -13.72
C ALA A 246 1.29 18.94 -15.12
N LEU A 247 1.72 17.75 -15.58
CA LEU A 247 2.19 17.57 -16.95
C LEU A 247 1.05 17.78 -17.95
N LEU A 248 -0.11 17.16 -17.73
CA LEU A 248 -1.28 17.32 -18.60
C LEU A 248 -1.76 18.79 -18.63
N LYS A 249 -1.78 19.44 -17.47
CA LYS A 249 -2.06 20.88 -17.39
C LYS A 249 -1.06 21.71 -18.20
N ALA A 250 0.24 21.44 -18.05
CA ALA A 250 1.27 22.17 -18.78
C ALA A 250 1.17 21.98 -20.29
N LEU A 251 0.82 20.77 -20.76
CA LEU A 251 0.54 20.51 -22.18
C LEU A 251 -0.62 21.37 -22.68
N LYS A 252 -1.74 21.44 -21.93
CA LYS A 252 -2.89 22.28 -22.30
C LYS A 252 -2.55 23.77 -22.27
N ASP A 253 -1.94 24.27 -21.21
CA ASP A 253 -1.58 25.68 -21.04
C ASP A 253 -0.68 26.18 -22.19
N GLU A 254 0.21 25.32 -22.71
CA GLU A 254 1.09 25.63 -23.85
C GLU A 254 0.47 25.34 -25.23
N GLY A 255 -0.78 24.83 -25.28
CA GLY A 255 -1.46 24.46 -26.52
C GLY A 255 -0.78 23.32 -27.27
N ILE A 256 -0.19 22.37 -26.54
CA ILE A 256 0.53 21.23 -27.12
C ILE A 256 -0.41 20.04 -27.21
N ASP A 257 -0.77 19.69 -28.46
CA ASP A 257 -1.38 18.41 -28.78
C ASP A 257 -0.37 17.51 -29.49
N LEU A 258 -0.34 16.24 -29.04
CA LEU A 258 0.52 15.21 -29.62
C LEU A 258 -0.17 14.58 -30.83
N GLU A 259 0.62 14.14 -31.81
CA GLU A 259 0.07 13.63 -33.07
C GLU A 259 -0.42 12.18 -32.95
N ASN A 260 0.35 11.31 -32.29
CA ASN A 260 0.07 9.87 -32.25
C ASN A 260 0.18 9.23 -30.85
N THR A 261 0.18 10.03 -29.79
CA THR A 261 0.34 9.54 -28.42
C THR A 261 -0.74 10.11 -27.53
N GLU A 262 -1.57 9.23 -26.98
CA GLU A 262 -2.46 9.62 -25.87
C GLU A 262 -1.63 9.69 -24.59
N VAL A 263 -1.91 10.71 -23.78
CA VAL A 263 -1.27 10.90 -22.48
C VAL A 263 -2.36 11.00 -21.44
N GLY A 264 -2.19 10.30 -20.32
CA GLY A 264 -3.21 10.23 -19.30
C GLY A 264 -2.67 10.07 -17.90
N VAL A 265 -3.59 10.03 -16.95
CA VAL A 265 -3.31 9.61 -15.58
C VAL A 265 -4.25 8.49 -15.17
N ILE A 266 -3.74 7.63 -14.30
CA ILE A 266 -4.52 6.63 -13.57
C ILE A 266 -4.26 6.90 -12.09
N LEU A 267 -5.21 7.47 -11.38
CA LEU A 267 -5.09 7.72 -9.94
C LEU A 267 -5.78 6.56 -9.22
N THR A 268 -4.99 5.68 -8.60
CA THR A 268 -5.50 4.42 -8.03
C THR A 268 -5.76 4.59 -6.54
N GLY A 269 -7.02 4.56 -6.13
CA GLY A 269 -7.41 4.66 -4.72
C GLY A 269 -6.90 3.51 -3.86
N SER A 270 -6.83 3.75 -2.56
CA SER A 270 -6.63 2.72 -1.53
C SER A 270 -5.39 1.85 -1.78
N GLU A 271 -4.29 2.49 -2.19
CA GLU A 271 -2.97 1.88 -2.28
C GLU A 271 -2.52 1.39 -0.90
N GLU A 272 -2.71 2.23 0.12
CA GLU A 272 -2.23 2.07 1.50
C GLU A 272 -2.95 0.91 2.22
N ALA A 273 -4.05 0.44 1.62
CA ALA A 273 -4.80 -0.74 2.02
C ALA A 273 -4.44 -2.00 1.22
N GLY A 274 -3.26 -2.02 0.58
CA GLY A 274 -2.73 -3.17 -0.15
C GLY A 274 -3.09 -3.16 -1.64
N LEU A 275 -2.78 -2.05 -2.33
CA LEU A 275 -2.93 -1.87 -3.79
C LEU A 275 -4.36 -2.12 -4.28
N ARG A 276 -5.38 -1.75 -3.49
CA ARG A 276 -6.77 -2.15 -3.76
C ARG A 276 -7.29 -1.57 -5.06
N GLY A 277 -7.13 -0.26 -5.25
CA GLY A 277 -7.59 0.42 -6.46
C GLY A 277 -6.81 0.01 -7.69
N ALA A 278 -5.48 -0.12 -7.60
CA ALA A 278 -4.67 -0.59 -8.73
C ALA A 278 -5.10 -1.99 -9.20
N LYS A 279 -5.29 -2.93 -8.27
CA LYS A 279 -5.79 -4.27 -8.60
C LYS A 279 -7.20 -4.26 -9.19
N ALA A 280 -8.08 -3.42 -8.64
CA ALA A 280 -9.44 -3.29 -9.15
C ALA A 280 -9.45 -2.71 -10.58
N TRP A 281 -8.63 -1.68 -10.83
CA TRP A 281 -8.48 -1.07 -12.15
C TRP A 281 -7.96 -2.07 -13.18
N CYS A 282 -6.91 -2.84 -12.84
CA CYS A 282 -6.38 -3.85 -13.75
C CYS A 282 -7.40 -4.96 -14.09
N GLU A 283 -8.27 -5.33 -13.14
CA GLU A 283 -9.33 -6.31 -13.40
C GLU A 283 -10.45 -5.71 -14.26
N GLN A 284 -10.87 -4.48 -13.97
CA GLN A 284 -11.93 -3.77 -14.70
C GLN A 284 -11.55 -3.47 -16.15
N HIS A 285 -10.32 -3.03 -16.40
CA HIS A 285 -9.83 -2.64 -17.73
C HIS A 285 -9.01 -3.73 -18.42
N LYS A 286 -9.23 -4.99 -18.03
CA LYS A 286 -8.45 -6.11 -18.56
C LYS A 286 -8.63 -6.24 -20.07
N GLY A 287 -7.53 -6.04 -20.80
CA GLY A 287 -7.50 -6.13 -22.26
C GLY A 287 -7.79 -4.81 -22.99
N GLU A 288 -8.23 -3.76 -22.30
CA GLU A 288 -8.64 -2.49 -22.94
C GLU A 288 -7.47 -1.69 -23.51
N PHE A 289 -6.26 -1.84 -22.95
CA PHE A 289 -5.08 -1.07 -23.32
C PHE A 289 -4.00 -1.92 -24.03
N GLN A 290 -4.41 -2.96 -24.77
CA GLN A 290 -3.50 -3.89 -25.47
C GLN A 290 -3.43 -3.67 -26.99
N ASP A 291 -4.21 -2.75 -27.53
CA ASP A 291 -4.30 -2.43 -28.96
C ASP A 291 -3.07 -1.69 -29.50
N VAL A 292 -2.39 -0.90 -28.67
CA VAL A 292 -1.12 -0.22 -29.00
C VAL A 292 -0.15 -0.27 -27.81
N PRO A 293 1.17 -0.04 -28.03
CA PRO A 293 2.12 0.08 -26.94
C PRO A 293 1.66 1.10 -25.88
N THR A 294 1.42 0.60 -24.67
CA THR A 294 0.93 1.38 -23.53
C THR A 294 1.92 1.28 -22.40
N PHE A 295 2.37 2.43 -21.90
CA PHE A 295 3.34 2.54 -20.81
C PHE A 295 2.65 3.16 -19.59
N ILE A 296 2.86 2.60 -18.41
CA ILE A 296 2.36 3.14 -17.14
C ILE A 296 3.56 3.42 -16.25
N PHE A 297 3.75 4.69 -15.90
CA PHE A 297 4.79 5.14 -14.96
C PHE A 297 4.14 5.44 -13.62
N SER A 298 4.34 4.56 -12.65
CA SER A 298 3.89 4.77 -11.27
C SER A 298 4.92 5.60 -10.51
N TYR A 299 4.47 6.73 -9.98
CA TYR A 299 5.27 7.60 -9.12
C TYR A 299 4.85 7.43 -7.67
N ASP A 300 5.82 7.43 -6.78
CA ASP A 300 5.59 7.36 -5.36
C ASP A 300 6.65 8.16 -4.60
N THR A 301 6.22 8.99 -3.64
CA THR A 301 7.09 9.82 -2.79
C THR A 301 8.07 10.75 -3.54
N ILE A 302 7.59 11.56 -4.49
CA ILE A 302 8.42 12.42 -5.35
C ILE A 302 8.69 13.79 -4.71
N HIS A 303 9.56 13.83 -3.67
CA HIS A 303 10.05 15.10 -3.12
C HIS A 303 11.58 15.19 -2.95
N ASP A 304 12.26 14.09 -2.61
CA ASP A 304 13.70 14.14 -2.27
C ASP A 304 14.55 13.54 -3.41
N PRO A 305 15.23 14.39 -4.22
CA PRO A 305 16.02 13.92 -5.35
C PRO A 305 17.16 12.98 -4.96
N LYS A 306 17.63 13.01 -3.70
CA LYS A 306 18.69 12.13 -3.22
C LYS A 306 18.25 10.67 -3.17
N TYR A 307 16.96 10.43 -2.97
CA TYR A 307 16.39 9.09 -2.77
C TYR A 307 15.53 8.62 -3.94
N LEU A 308 15.48 9.38 -5.05
CA LEU A 308 14.79 8.94 -6.25
C LEU A 308 15.45 7.67 -6.82
N MET A 309 14.63 6.64 -6.97
CA MET A 309 15.04 5.34 -7.49
C MET A 309 13.95 4.80 -8.43
N THR A 310 14.37 3.93 -9.34
CA THR A 310 13.43 3.18 -10.19
C THR A 310 13.34 1.75 -9.66
N ASN A 311 12.12 1.34 -9.29
CA ASN A 311 11.86 -0.04 -8.93
C ASN A 311 11.83 -0.91 -10.19
N TYR A 312 12.68 -1.92 -10.25
CA TYR A 312 12.72 -2.89 -11.37
C TYR A 312 11.81 -4.11 -11.14
N ARG A 313 11.09 -4.13 -10.01
CA ARG A 313 10.12 -5.15 -9.59
C ARG A 313 8.98 -4.50 -8.80
N ASP A 314 7.88 -5.24 -8.64
CA ASP A 314 6.81 -4.89 -7.70
C ASP A 314 7.29 -4.85 -6.23
N LEU A 315 6.47 -4.28 -5.33
CA LEU A 315 6.73 -4.12 -3.89
C LEU A 315 7.15 -5.44 -3.20
N ASN A 316 6.71 -6.57 -3.74
CA ASN A 316 6.93 -7.91 -3.20
C ASN A 316 8.12 -8.62 -3.87
N ALA A 317 8.75 -7.99 -4.85
CA ALA A 317 9.81 -8.52 -5.71
C ALA A 317 9.44 -9.78 -6.53
N THR A 318 8.16 -10.09 -6.68
CA THR A 318 7.64 -11.27 -7.38
C THR A 318 7.48 -11.09 -8.89
N VAL A 319 7.24 -9.87 -9.35
CA VAL A 319 7.02 -9.52 -10.76
C VAL A 319 8.06 -8.49 -11.19
N LYS A 320 8.68 -8.69 -12.36
CA LYS A 320 9.61 -7.71 -12.93
C LYS A 320 8.85 -6.61 -13.66
N ALA A 321 9.37 -5.39 -13.61
CA ALA A 321 8.96 -4.35 -14.55
C ALA A 321 9.27 -4.79 -15.99
N ASP A 322 8.50 -4.27 -16.94
CA ASP A 322 8.76 -4.47 -18.37
C ASP A 322 10.12 -3.89 -18.74
N LYS A 323 10.84 -4.57 -19.65
CA LYS A 323 12.20 -4.16 -20.04
C LYS A 323 12.25 -2.80 -20.74
N ASP A 324 11.12 -2.38 -21.30
CA ASP A 324 10.99 -1.17 -22.10
C ASP A 324 10.60 0.06 -21.26
N VAL A 325 10.51 -0.11 -19.92
CA VAL A 325 10.16 0.92 -18.91
C VAL A 325 11.32 1.15 -17.96
#